data_AF-A0A7L5DPP2-F1
#
_entry.id   AF-A0A7L5DPP2-F1
#
_cell.length_a   1.000
_cell.length_b   1.000
_cell.length_c   1.000
_cell.angle_alpha   90.00
_cell.angle_beta   90.00
_cell.angle_gamma   90.00
#
_symmetry.space_group_name_H-M   'P 1'
#
loop_
_entity.id
_entity.type
_entity.pdbx_description
1 polymer ?
#
loop_
_entity_poly.entity_id
_entity_poly.type
_entity_poly.pdbx_seq_one_letter_code
_entity_poly.pdbx_strand_id
1 'polypeptide(L)'
;MNQFIRWSGLILLVVGFIGFIAACKNNDSPAPILSVTSISPTSAPVGTTVTISGTNFATTPASNTVTFGSVPATVLTANSTQLVVTVPANAGSPVTVAANGATATGPSFTVSAKPVVPVSGTITSNTTWTSGNVYFLRGFVNVASGVTLTIQPGTIIKGGGVDDDPAGQKQAGTLIVLQGAKLEAAGTAQQPIVFTSNRAAGQRGYGNWGGVVLIGRAPTNRPGNTQPEGGIGGQLGTFTESTDNSGTLRYVRIEFAGVALTSAANSEINGLTLYGVGSGTTIDHVQVSYSGDDSYEWFGGTVNAKYLVAYRGFDDDFDTDWGYVGKVQFGVSLRDPQVADQSGSNCFESDNFNSGENAAGVPLTTNNGLPLTQPTFANISAFLTSGTPSNASTSSTGGSGPYQSAMHLRRNTAISIINSVFVGYPEGLRLDGTTTGTLANASNGTLEVQGVTVANSLTAVRGAGNITNDQATSYFNLAARKNTIVASSDLPGLLLNSASFALTSTPNFAPQSSSALLVSGNAITGGKVSDSFFTSAPYRGAFNGTDNWMSGWTNFDPQNTNYN
;
A
#
# COMPACT_ATOMS: atom_id res chain seq x y z
N MET A 1 -21.47 -96.90 -69.72
CA MET A 1 -20.82 -96.92 -71.04
C MET A 1 -20.48 -95.47 -71.38
N ASN A 2 -19.18 -95.11 -71.42
CA ASN A 2 -18.60 -93.86 -71.95
C ASN A 2 -19.08 -92.52 -71.30
N GLN A 3 -18.35 -91.42 -71.22
CA GLN A 3 -16.96 -91.03 -71.43
C GLN A 3 -16.81 -89.60 -70.84
N PHE A 4 -15.55 -89.17 -70.67
CA PHE A 4 -15.04 -87.83 -70.36
C PHE A 4 -15.72 -86.64 -71.09
N ILE A 5 -15.53 -85.40 -70.58
CA ILE A 5 -14.78 -84.31 -71.27
C ILE A 5 -14.76 -82.96 -70.49
N ARG A 6 -13.53 -82.51 -70.22
CA ARG A 6 -12.87 -81.17 -70.12
C ARG A 6 -13.62 -79.82 -69.92
N TRP A 7 -13.12 -79.08 -68.90
CA TRP A 7 -12.54 -77.70 -68.85
C TRP A 7 -13.26 -76.44 -69.39
N SER A 8 -13.34 -75.45 -68.46
CA SER A 8 -13.13 -73.99 -68.55
C SER A 8 -14.21 -73.05 -69.12
N GLY A 9 -14.58 -72.01 -68.34
CA GLY A 9 -15.28 -70.81 -68.83
C GLY A 9 -15.87 -69.86 -67.78
N LEU A 10 -15.08 -68.85 -67.43
CA LEU A 10 -15.28 -67.57 -66.69
C LEU A 10 -16.63 -66.79 -66.87
N ILE A 11 -17.01 -65.99 -65.83
CA ILE A 11 -17.64 -64.62 -65.83
C ILE A 11 -19.14 -64.37 -65.47
N LEU A 12 -19.32 -63.39 -64.53
CA LEU A 12 -20.43 -62.46 -64.14
C LEU A 12 -21.80 -63.05 -63.69
N LEU A 13 -22.42 -62.77 -62.52
CA LEU A 13 -22.76 -61.57 -61.68
C LEU A 13 -24.30 -61.33 -61.70
N VAL A 14 -24.86 -61.11 -60.49
CA VAL A 14 -26.04 -60.30 -60.10
C VAL A 14 -27.22 -61.02 -59.40
N VAL A 15 -27.20 -60.88 -58.06
CA VAL A 15 -28.23 -60.41 -57.09
C VAL A 15 -29.63 -61.05 -57.03
N GLY A 16 -30.02 -61.45 -55.82
CA GLY A 16 -31.42 -61.41 -55.38
C GLY A 16 -31.76 -62.12 -54.06
N PHE A 17 -31.82 -61.35 -52.96
CA PHE A 17 -32.62 -61.58 -51.74
C PHE A 17 -32.20 -62.66 -50.70
N ILE A 18 -31.47 -62.26 -49.64
CA ILE A 18 -31.56 -62.85 -48.29
C ILE A 18 -31.52 -61.72 -47.24
N GLY A 19 -32.40 -61.83 -46.25
CA GLY A 19 -32.77 -60.79 -45.28
C GLY A 19 -31.65 -60.25 -44.38
N PHE A 20 -31.82 -58.96 -44.05
CA PHE A 20 -31.07 -58.21 -43.06
C PHE A 20 -31.29 -58.77 -41.65
N ILE A 21 -30.25 -59.32 -41.03
CA ILE A 21 -30.08 -59.27 -39.57
C ILE A 21 -29.09 -58.13 -39.33
N ALA A 22 -29.62 -56.95 -38.99
CA ALA A 22 -28.82 -55.83 -38.53
C ALA A 22 -28.34 -56.14 -37.11
N ALA A 23 -27.07 -56.54 -36.98
CA ALA A 23 -26.37 -56.52 -35.71
C ALA A 23 -26.01 -55.07 -35.38
N CYS A 24 -26.86 -54.40 -34.60
CA CYS A 24 -26.52 -53.13 -33.98
C CYS A 24 -25.38 -53.37 -32.96
N LYS A 25 -24.15 -53.04 -33.33
CA LYS A 25 -23.10 -52.75 -32.34
C LYS A 25 -23.43 -51.38 -31.74
N ASN A 26 -24.08 -51.37 -30.59
CA ASN A 26 -24.17 -50.17 -29.75
C ASN A 26 -22.76 -49.89 -29.19
N ASN A 27 -21.97 -49.10 -29.92
CA ASN A 27 -20.73 -48.50 -29.42
C ASN A 27 -21.03 -47.16 -28.70
N ASP A 28 -22.14 -47.08 -27.97
CA ASP A 28 -22.42 -45.93 -27.11
C ASP A 28 -21.69 -46.15 -25.78
N SER A 29 -20.41 -45.80 -25.75
CA SER A 29 -19.74 -45.58 -24.47
C SER A 29 -20.43 -44.37 -23.81
N PRO A 30 -20.98 -44.50 -22.60
CA PRO A 30 -21.71 -43.41 -21.97
C PRO A 30 -20.81 -42.16 -21.87
N ALA A 31 -21.38 -41.00 -22.15
CA ALA A 31 -20.67 -39.73 -22.04
C ALA A 31 -20.04 -39.60 -20.64
N PRO A 32 -18.78 -39.15 -20.53
CA PRO A 32 -18.11 -39.06 -19.23
C PRO A 32 -18.89 -38.14 -18.30
N ILE A 33 -19.24 -38.64 -17.12
CA ILE A 33 -19.90 -37.86 -16.07
C ILE A 33 -18.87 -36.96 -15.38
N LEU A 34 -19.33 -35.80 -14.87
CA LEU A 34 -18.47 -34.92 -14.07
C LEU A 34 -18.03 -35.65 -12.80
N SER A 35 -16.73 -35.77 -12.59
CA SER A 35 -16.18 -36.36 -11.37
C SER A 35 -14.91 -35.64 -10.93
N VAL A 36 -14.64 -35.66 -9.63
CA VAL A 36 -13.38 -35.20 -9.05
C VAL A 36 -12.74 -36.40 -8.35
N THR A 37 -11.65 -36.92 -8.89
CA THR A 37 -11.02 -38.15 -8.42
C THR A 37 -9.91 -37.89 -7.42
N SER A 38 -9.13 -36.82 -7.59
CA SER A 38 -8.04 -36.50 -6.69
C SER A 38 -7.68 -35.02 -6.69
N ILE A 39 -6.99 -34.60 -5.64
CA ILE A 39 -6.31 -33.31 -5.55
C ILE A 39 -4.87 -33.57 -5.10
N SER A 40 -3.90 -32.87 -5.70
CA SER A 40 -2.50 -32.99 -5.35
C SER A 40 -1.80 -31.62 -5.34
N PRO A 41 -1.10 -31.28 -4.25
CA PRO A 41 -1.08 -31.97 -2.95
C PRO A 41 -2.46 -31.98 -2.25
N THR A 42 -2.68 -32.90 -1.30
CA THR A 42 -3.90 -32.97 -0.47
C THR A 42 -3.90 -31.99 0.71
N SER A 43 -2.75 -31.35 0.95
CA SER A 43 -2.59 -30.30 1.94
C SER A 43 -1.58 -29.27 1.44
N ALA A 44 -1.92 -27.99 1.49
CA ALA A 44 -1.01 -26.91 1.15
C ALA A 44 -1.43 -25.56 1.77
N PRO A 45 -0.50 -24.60 1.89
CA PRO A 45 -0.83 -23.26 2.34
C PRO A 45 -1.65 -22.48 1.31
N VAL A 46 -2.32 -21.44 1.80
CA VAL A 46 -3.01 -20.44 0.98
C VAL A 46 -2.06 -19.86 -0.07
N GLY A 47 -2.56 -19.68 -1.29
CA GLY A 47 -1.81 -19.18 -2.45
C GLY A 47 -1.04 -20.25 -3.22
N THR A 48 -0.96 -21.49 -2.71
CA THR A 48 -0.28 -22.59 -3.42
C THR A 48 -1.11 -23.05 -4.61
N THR A 49 -0.45 -23.41 -5.72
CA THR A 49 -1.12 -24.04 -6.86
C THR A 49 -1.32 -25.54 -6.59
N VAL A 50 -2.53 -26.04 -6.81
CA VAL A 50 -2.89 -27.44 -6.64
C VAL A 50 -3.59 -27.96 -7.89
N THR A 51 -3.39 -29.23 -8.19
CA THR A 51 -3.98 -29.88 -9.35
C THR A 51 -5.15 -30.75 -8.91
N ILE A 52 -6.33 -30.49 -9.47
CA ILE A 52 -7.54 -31.30 -9.30
C ILE A 52 -7.67 -32.20 -10.53
N SER A 53 -7.73 -33.51 -10.33
CA SER A 53 -7.95 -34.49 -11.40
C SER A 53 -9.37 -35.04 -11.35
N GLY A 54 -9.90 -35.41 -12.51
CA GLY A 54 -11.28 -35.86 -12.65
C GLY A 54 -11.67 -36.17 -14.09
N THR A 55 -12.97 -36.06 -14.38
CA THR A 55 -13.52 -36.25 -15.73
C THR A 55 -14.56 -35.19 -16.05
N ASN A 56 -14.69 -34.86 -17.33
CA ASN A 56 -15.72 -33.97 -17.89
C ASN A 56 -15.69 -32.53 -17.33
N PHE A 57 -14.51 -32.03 -16.96
CA PHE A 57 -14.32 -30.60 -16.70
C PHE A 57 -14.48 -29.79 -17.99
N ALA A 58 -14.87 -28.51 -17.87
CA ALA A 58 -14.88 -27.63 -19.02
C ALA A 58 -13.44 -27.28 -19.41
N THR A 59 -13.13 -27.24 -20.71
CA THR A 59 -11.78 -26.93 -21.20
C THR A 59 -11.40 -25.45 -21.08
N THR A 60 -12.39 -24.58 -20.84
CA THR A 60 -12.18 -23.16 -20.62
C THR A 60 -12.15 -22.88 -19.11
N PRO A 61 -11.07 -22.30 -18.55
CA PRO A 61 -10.95 -22.06 -17.11
C PRO A 61 -12.14 -21.33 -16.50
N ALA A 62 -12.59 -20.25 -17.13
CA ALA A 62 -13.73 -19.44 -16.68
C ALA A 62 -15.09 -20.17 -16.69
N SER A 63 -15.17 -21.34 -17.32
CA SER A 63 -16.37 -22.19 -17.34
C SER A 63 -16.40 -23.25 -16.24
N ASN A 64 -15.40 -23.26 -15.36
CA ASN A 64 -15.36 -24.10 -14.17
C ASN A 64 -15.49 -23.22 -12.92
N THR A 65 -16.34 -23.62 -11.99
CA THR A 65 -16.38 -23.02 -10.64
C THR A 65 -15.81 -24.04 -9.67
N VAL A 66 -14.68 -23.71 -9.03
CA VAL A 66 -14.03 -24.55 -8.02
C VAL A 66 -14.18 -23.90 -6.66
N THR A 67 -14.57 -24.66 -5.64
CA THR A 67 -14.59 -24.18 -4.26
C THR A 67 -13.82 -25.11 -3.31
N PHE A 68 -13.22 -24.52 -2.28
CA PHE A 68 -12.67 -25.22 -1.11
C PHE A 68 -13.63 -24.95 0.05
N GLY A 69 -14.51 -25.91 0.38
CA GLY A 69 -15.69 -25.64 1.19
C GLY A 69 -16.61 -24.66 0.47
N SER A 70 -16.92 -23.52 1.10
CA SER A 70 -17.71 -22.44 0.51
C SER A 70 -16.88 -21.39 -0.25
N VAL A 71 -15.55 -21.46 -0.21
CA VAL A 71 -14.67 -20.41 -0.74
C VAL A 71 -14.29 -20.69 -2.20
N PRO A 72 -14.57 -19.78 -3.15
CA PRO A 72 -14.16 -19.92 -4.54
C PRO A 72 -12.63 -19.87 -4.72
N ALA A 73 -12.11 -20.73 -5.60
CA ALA A 73 -10.71 -20.74 -6.01
C ALA A 73 -10.55 -20.20 -7.44
N THR A 74 -9.42 -19.55 -7.71
CA THR A 74 -9.04 -19.13 -9.06
C THR A 74 -8.58 -20.32 -9.88
N VAL A 75 -9.23 -20.58 -11.02
CA VAL A 75 -8.82 -21.61 -11.98
C VAL A 75 -7.81 -21.02 -12.96
N LEU A 76 -6.58 -21.52 -12.93
CA LEU A 76 -5.46 -21.04 -13.74
C LEU A 76 -5.45 -21.70 -15.12
N THR A 77 -5.61 -23.02 -15.15
CA THR A 77 -5.67 -23.80 -16.39
C THR A 77 -6.73 -24.88 -16.27
N ALA A 78 -7.29 -25.30 -17.41
CA ALA A 78 -8.33 -26.30 -17.47
C ALA A 78 -8.19 -27.17 -18.73
N ASN A 79 -8.40 -28.47 -18.56
CA ASN A 79 -8.68 -29.41 -19.63
C ASN A 79 -9.74 -30.42 -19.13
N SER A 80 -10.16 -31.38 -19.95
CA SER A 80 -11.28 -32.27 -19.62
C SER A 80 -11.05 -33.20 -18.43
N THR A 81 -9.81 -33.35 -17.96
CA THR A 81 -9.45 -34.25 -16.85
C THR A 81 -8.64 -33.59 -15.73
N GLN A 82 -8.20 -32.33 -15.91
CA GLN A 82 -7.41 -31.60 -14.92
C GLN A 82 -7.79 -30.11 -14.84
N LEU A 83 -7.83 -29.59 -13.62
CA LEU A 83 -7.84 -28.17 -13.31
C LEU A 83 -6.61 -27.84 -12.46
N VAL A 84 -5.91 -26.75 -12.79
CA VAL A 84 -4.91 -26.16 -11.90
C VAL A 84 -5.53 -24.94 -11.25
N VAL A 85 -5.55 -24.91 -9.92
CA VAL A 85 -6.20 -23.83 -9.15
C VAL A 85 -5.26 -23.29 -8.08
N THR A 86 -5.53 -22.07 -7.60
CA THR A 86 -4.85 -21.49 -6.45
C THR A 86 -5.68 -21.71 -5.18
N VAL A 87 -5.07 -22.22 -4.10
CA VAL A 87 -5.74 -22.37 -2.79
C VAL A 87 -6.16 -20.98 -2.28
N PRO A 88 -7.46 -20.70 -2.08
CA PRO A 88 -7.92 -19.38 -1.67
C PRO A 88 -7.71 -19.15 -0.17
N ALA A 89 -7.71 -17.88 0.26
CA ALA A 89 -7.72 -17.54 1.68
C ALA A 89 -8.99 -18.08 2.36
N ASN A 90 -8.89 -18.56 3.59
CA ASN A 90 -9.99 -19.21 4.33
C ASN A 90 -10.56 -20.47 3.64
N ALA A 91 -9.78 -21.13 2.77
CA ALA A 91 -10.17 -22.39 2.14
C ALA A 91 -10.68 -23.41 3.16
N GLY A 92 -11.84 -24.01 2.86
CA GLY A 92 -12.43 -25.09 3.63
C GLY A 92 -12.35 -26.44 2.91
N SER A 93 -13.16 -27.39 3.36
CA SER A 93 -13.26 -28.74 2.79
C SER A 93 -14.74 -29.17 2.77
N PRO A 94 -15.20 -30.00 1.80
CA PRO A 94 -14.46 -30.62 0.70
C PRO A 94 -14.20 -29.68 -0.49
N VAL A 95 -13.39 -30.13 -1.45
CA VAL A 95 -13.25 -29.44 -2.73
C VAL A 95 -14.44 -29.79 -3.62
N THR A 96 -15.08 -28.80 -4.25
CA THR A 96 -16.17 -29.03 -5.22
C THR A 96 -15.86 -28.38 -6.55
N VAL A 97 -16.30 -29.02 -7.64
CA VAL A 97 -16.19 -28.50 -9.00
C VAL A 97 -17.57 -28.50 -9.63
N ALA A 98 -18.02 -27.34 -10.12
CA ALA A 98 -19.18 -27.22 -10.97
C ALA A 98 -18.75 -26.89 -12.40
N ALA A 99 -19.20 -27.69 -13.37
CA ALA A 99 -18.92 -27.54 -14.78
C ALA A 99 -20.01 -28.21 -15.61
N ASN A 100 -20.29 -27.70 -16.82
CA ASN A 100 -21.22 -28.32 -17.78
C ASN A 100 -22.62 -28.64 -17.20
N GLY A 101 -23.11 -27.79 -16.28
CA GLY A 101 -24.43 -27.96 -15.65
C GLY A 101 -24.50 -29.03 -14.55
N ALA A 102 -23.36 -29.61 -14.14
CA ALA A 102 -23.26 -30.57 -13.06
C ALA A 102 -22.30 -30.08 -11.96
N THR A 103 -22.41 -30.68 -10.77
CA THR A 103 -21.49 -30.46 -9.64
C THR A 103 -20.96 -31.79 -9.14
N ALA A 104 -19.66 -31.87 -8.92
CA ALA A 104 -18.99 -33.03 -8.34
C ALA A 104 -18.22 -32.63 -7.08
N THR A 105 -18.38 -33.43 -6.02
CA THR A 105 -17.64 -33.31 -4.77
C THR A 105 -16.38 -34.17 -4.85
N GLY A 106 -15.24 -33.55 -4.59
CA GLY A 106 -13.93 -34.19 -4.55
C GLY A 106 -13.49 -34.59 -3.14
N PRO A 107 -12.20 -34.98 -3.00
CA PRO A 107 -11.64 -35.33 -1.71
C PRO A 107 -11.57 -34.12 -0.76
N SER A 108 -11.35 -34.40 0.52
CA SER A 108 -11.01 -33.38 1.50
C SER A 108 -9.65 -32.75 1.19
N PHE A 109 -9.51 -31.48 1.53
CA PHE A 109 -8.25 -30.74 1.44
C PHE A 109 -7.96 -30.07 2.78
N THR A 110 -6.70 -30.11 3.21
CA THR A 110 -6.26 -29.48 4.46
C THR A 110 -5.44 -28.24 4.15
N VAL A 111 -5.81 -27.08 4.70
CA VAL A 111 -4.94 -25.90 4.63
C VAL A 111 -3.81 -26.06 5.65
N SER A 112 -2.56 -26.03 5.18
CA SER A 112 -1.38 -26.05 6.05
C SER A 112 -0.77 -24.66 6.21
N ALA A 113 0.04 -24.45 7.26
CA ALA A 113 0.76 -23.20 7.45
C ALA A 113 1.99 -23.14 6.53
N LYS A 114 2.38 -21.94 6.10
CA LYS A 114 3.66 -21.74 5.39
C LYS A 114 4.84 -22.01 6.33
N PRO A 115 5.97 -22.55 5.84
CA PRO A 115 7.20 -22.61 6.62
C PRO A 115 7.65 -21.20 7.03
N VAL A 116 8.10 -21.07 8.29
CA VAL A 116 8.60 -19.81 8.83
C VAL A 116 10.13 -19.81 8.74
N VAL A 117 10.69 -18.80 8.09
CA VAL A 117 12.13 -18.58 7.95
C VAL A 117 12.52 -17.43 8.88
N PRO A 118 13.19 -17.69 10.02
CA PRO A 118 13.70 -16.61 10.87
C PRO A 118 14.85 -15.88 10.16
N VAL A 119 14.84 -14.55 10.24
CA VAL A 119 15.84 -13.66 9.64
C VAL A 119 16.30 -12.67 10.69
N SER A 120 17.61 -12.54 10.88
CA SER A 120 18.25 -11.62 11.83
C SER A 120 19.62 -11.19 11.31
N GLY A 121 20.12 -10.03 11.74
CA GLY A 121 21.46 -9.55 11.40
C GLY A 121 21.57 -9.04 9.97
N THR A 122 22.72 -9.23 9.32
CA THR A 122 23.00 -8.63 8.01
C THR A 122 22.91 -9.63 6.86
N ILE A 123 22.14 -9.30 5.84
CA ILE A 123 22.09 -9.98 4.54
C ILE A 123 23.27 -9.46 3.70
N THR A 124 24.27 -10.31 3.52
CA THR A 124 25.56 -9.97 2.87
C THR A 124 25.70 -10.47 1.43
N SER A 125 24.68 -11.16 0.91
CA SER A 125 24.65 -11.65 -0.47
C SER A 125 23.24 -11.55 -1.05
N ASN A 126 23.15 -11.44 -2.38
CA ASN A 126 21.88 -11.35 -3.07
C ASN A 126 20.96 -12.49 -2.67
N THR A 127 19.77 -12.14 -2.20
CA THR A 127 18.83 -13.08 -1.57
C THR A 127 17.45 -12.90 -2.20
N THR A 128 16.74 -14.01 -2.41
CA THR A 128 15.35 -13.99 -2.85
C THR A 128 14.45 -14.58 -1.77
N TRP A 129 13.42 -13.83 -1.38
CA TRP A 129 12.34 -14.27 -0.52
C TRP A 129 11.15 -14.71 -1.36
N THR A 130 10.63 -15.91 -1.09
CA THR A 130 9.60 -16.56 -1.91
C THR A 130 8.24 -16.58 -1.20
N SER A 131 7.16 -16.55 -1.98
CA SER A 131 5.80 -16.55 -1.44
C SER A 131 5.37 -17.86 -0.78
N GLY A 132 6.15 -18.93 -0.95
CA GLY A 132 5.98 -20.20 -0.27
C GLY A 132 6.36 -20.16 1.21
N ASN A 133 7.06 -19.12 1.68
CA ASN A 133 7.50 -18.97 3.06
C ASN A 133 6.86 -17.74 3.73
N VAL A 134 6.88 -17.74 5.06
CA VAL A 134 6.76 -16.54 5.89
C VAL A 134 8.15 -16.18 6.39
N TYR A 135 8.60 -14.95 6.17
CA TYR A 135 9.89 -14.47 6.68
C TYR A 135 9.67 -13.75 8.00
N PHE A 136 10.37 -14.15 9.06
CA PHE A 136 10.19 -13.59 10.41
C PHE A 136 11.43 -12.78 10.80
N LEU A 137 11.29 -11.45 10.80
CA LEU A 137 12.35 -10.50 11.14
C LEU A 137 12.52 -10.41 12.66
N ARG A 138 13.74 -10.61 13.15
CA ARG A 138 14.09 -10.60 14.56
C ARG A 138 15.28 -9.67 14.79
N GLY A 139 15.08 -8.59 15.54
CA GLY A 139 16.07 -7.50 15.61
C GLY A 139 16.17 -6.72 14.29
N PHE A 140 17.20 -5.89 14.19
CA PHE A 140 17.51 -5.20 12.94
C PHE A 140 18.02 -6.20 11.89
N VAL A 141 17.37 -6.19 10.73
CA VAL A 141 17.73 -6.96 9.54
C VAL A 141 18.26 -6.01 8.48
N ASN A 142 19.57 -5.98 8.30
CA ASN A 142 20.24 -5.05 7.40
C ASN A 142 20.49 -5.69 6.02
N VAL A 143 20.15 -5.01 4.94
CA VAL A 143 20.60 -5.35 3.59
C VAL A 143 21.86 -4.55 3.30
N ALA A 144 23.00 -5.23 3.13
CA ALA A 144 24.30 -4.57 3.00
C ALA A 144 24.48 -3.85 1.64
N SER A 145 25.34 -2.83 1.61
CA SER A 145 25.72 -2.13 0.37
C SER A 145 26.15 -3.12 -0.72
N GLY A 146 25.65 -2.94 -1.95
CA GLY A 146 25.91 -3.82 -3.09
C GLY A 146 25.05 -5.09 -3.13
N VAL A 147 24.21 -5.33 -2.12
CA VAL A 147 23.30 -6.47 -2.04
C VAL A 147 21.90 -6.07 -2.50
N THR A 148 21.26 -6.96 -3.27
CA THR A 148 19.85 -6.87 -3.61
C THR A 148 19.05 -7.94 -2.85
N LEU A 149 18.05 -7.49 -2.09
CA LEU A 149 17.00 -8.35 -1.56
C LEU A 149 15.81 -8.31 -2.53
N THR A 150 15.49 -9.44 -3.14
CA THR A 150 14.30 -9.60 -4.00
C THR A 150 13.19 -10.29 -3.22
N ILE A 151 11.97 -9.75 -3.24
CA ILE A 151 10.80 -10.33 -2.59
C ILE A 151 9.75 -10.65 -3.65
N GLN A 152 9.35 -11.91 -3.76
CA GLN A 152 8.34 -12.34 -4.73
C GLN A 152 6.94 -11.81 -4.36
N PRO A 153 6.05 -11.56 -5.35
CA PRO A 153 4.64 -11.24 -5.11
C PRO A 153 3.96 -12.23 -4.16
N GLY A 154 3.12 -11.71 -3.24
CA GLY A 154 2.38 -12.53 -2.28
C GLY A 154 3.20 -13.07 -1.10
N THR A 155 4.46 -12.65 -0.97
CA THR A 155 5.29 -12.98 0.19
C THR A 155 4.79 -12.27 1.45
N ILE A 156 4.78 -13.01 2.56
CA ILE A 156 4.44 -12.52 3.88
C ILE A 156 5.74 -12.37 4.69
N ILE A 157 5.92 -11.19 5.28
CA ILE A 157 7.02 -10.84 6.15
C ILE A 157 6.43 -10.40 7.49
N LYS A 158 6.92 -10.96 8.58
CA LYS A 158 6.46 -10.66 9.93
C LYS A 158 7.58 -10.04 10.75
N GLY A 159 7.31 -8.89 11.38
CA GLY A 159 8.22 -8.29 12.34
C GLY A 159 7.96 -8.77 13.76
N GLY A 160 9.03 -9.17 14.46
CA GLY A 160 9.00 -9.50 15.88
C GLY A 160 9.06 -8.26 16.78
N GLY A 161 8.62 -8.42 18.02
CA GLY A 161 8.80 -7.40 19.05
C GLY A 161 10.24 -7.39 19.58
N VAL A 162 10.54 -6.47 20.50
CA VAL A 162 11.88 -6.32 21.10
C VAL A 162 12.40 -7.58 21.80
N ASP A 163 11.50 -8.45 22.28
CA ASP A 163 11.85 -9.70 22.94
C ASP A 163 12.20 -10.83 21.97
N ASP A 164 11.88 -10.66 20.69
CA ASP A 164 12.22 -11.63 19.65
C ASP A 164 13.67 -11.49 19.17
N ASP A 165 14.37 -10.40 19.51
CA ASP A 165 15.75 -10.12 19.12
C ASP A 165 16.75 -11.17 19.69
N PRO A 166 17.37 -12.00 18.84
CA PRO A 166 18.32 -13.00 19.29
C PRO A 166 19.64 -12.40 19.80
N ALA A 167 19.96 -11.14 19.44
CA ALA A 167 21.18 -10.46 19.88
C ALA A 167 21.02 -9.82 21.28
N GLY A 168 19.81 -9.83 21.85
CA GLY A 168 19.53 -9.28 23.17
C GLY A 168 19.67 -7.76 23.26
N GLN A 169 19.70 -7.05 22.13
CA GLN A 169 19.80 -5.59 22.06
C GLN A 169 18.44 -4.90 22.21
N LYS A 170 17.36 -5.68 22.35
CA LYS A 170 15.98 -5.19 22.47
C LYS A 170 15.55 -4.37 21.25
N GLN A 171 16.05 -4.75 20.07
CA GLN A 171 15.62 -4.17 18.81
C GLN A 171 14.40 -4.94 18.29
N ALA A 172 13.29 -4.25 18.02
CA ALA A 172 12.19 -4.89 17.32
C ALA A 172 12.59 -5.22 15.87
N GLY A 173 11.95 -6.26 15.32
CA GLY A 173 12.13 -6.68 13.93
C GLY A 173 11.99 -5.48 13.00
N THR A 174 13.01 -5.20 12.20
CA THR A 174 13.03 -4.04 11.27
C THR A 174 13.80 -4.42 10.01
N LEU A 175 13.26 -4.12 8.83
CA LEU A 175 14.01 -4.27 7.58
C LEU A 175 14.69 -2.94 7.23
N ILE A 176 16.02 -2.95 7.18
CA ILE A 176 16.84 -1.76 6.91
C ILE A 176 17.63 -1.99 5.63
N VAL A 177 17.39 -1.17 4.61
CA VAL A 177 18.10 -1.21 3.33
C VAL A 177 19.15 -0.11 3.33
N LEU A 178 20.41 -0.49 3.53
CA LEU A 178 21.52 0.46 3.67
C LEU A 178 21.89 1.11 2.32
N GLN A 179 22.66 2.20 2.38
CA GLN A 179 23.12 2.95 1.21
C GLN A 179 23.79 2.05 0.17
N GLY A 180 23.29 2.07 -1.06
CA GLY A 180 23.78 1.25 -2.18
C GLY A 180 23.32 -0.20 -2.17
N ALA A 181 22.47 -0.60 -1.21
CA ALA A 181 21.68 -1.82 -1.29
C ALA A 181 20.38 -1.57 -2.07
N LYS A 182 19.69 -2.65 -2.44
CA LYS A 182 18.38 -2.58 -3.11
C LYS A 182 17.36 -3.50 -2.49
N LEU A 183 16.12 -3.02 -2.41
CA LEU A 183 14.94 -3.82 -2.14
C LEU A 183 14.05 -3.88 -3.38
N GLU A 184 13.98 -5.06 -4.01
CA GLU A 184 13.08 -5.32 -5.13
C GLU A 184 11.84 -6.06 -4.62
N ALA A 185 10.87 -5.29 -4.13
CA ALA A 185 9.57 -5.74 -3.64
C ALA A 185 8.45 -5.29 -4.57
N ALA A 186 8.38 -5.93 -5.74
CA ALA A 186 7.37 -5.66 -6.76
C ALA A 186 6.24 -6.70 -6.69
N GLY A 187 5.28 -6.49 -5.78
CA GLY A 187 4.04 -7.24 -5.73
C GLY A 187 3.12 -6.93 -6.92
N THR A 188 1.93 -7.53 -6.90
CA THR A 188 0.85 -7.25 -7.87
C THR A 188 -0.43 -6.91 -7.12
N ALA A 189 -1.43 -6.36 -7.81
CA ALA A 189 -2.69 -6.05 -7.16
C ALA A 189 -3.34 -7.29 -6.53
N GLN A 190 -3.21 -8.46 -7.15
CA GLN A 190 -3.78 -9.72 -6.67
C GLN A 190 -2.85 -10.46 -5.67
N GLN A 191 -1.57 -10.15 -5.68
CA GLN A 191 -0.56 -10.76 -4.80
C GLN A 191 0.35 -9.68 -4.21
N PRO A 192 -0.20 -8.78 -3.37
CA PRO A 192 0.60 -7.77 -2.71
C PRO A 192 1.59 -8.44 -1.75
N ILE A 193 2.74 -7.78 -1.57
CA ILE A 193 3.72 -8.17 -0.55
C ILE A 193 3.25 -7.56 0.77
N VAL A 194 3.25 -8.34 1.85
CA VAL A 194 2.72 -7.88 3.15
C VAL A 194 3.81 -7.98 4.20
N PHE A 195 4.17 -6.83 4.77
CA PHE A 195 4.92 -6.70 6.00
C PHE A 195 3.94 -6.45 7.15
N THR A 196 3.95 -7.27 8.20
CA THR A 196 2.97 -7.19 9.28
C THR A 196 3.53 -7.65 10.63
N SER A 197 2.76 -7.52 11.70
CA SER A 197 3.13 -7.97 13.04
C SER A 197 3.19 -9.51 13.13
N ASN A 198 4.15 -10.04 13.89
CA ASN A 198 4.20 -11.47 14.21
C ASN A 198 3.08 -11.93 15.18
N ARG A 199 2.33 -11.00 15.79
CA ARG A 199 1.23 -11.36 16.68
C ARG A 199 0.06 -12.00 15.93
N ALA A 200 -0.68 -12.84 16.65
CA ALA A 200 -1.85 -13.52 16.12
C ALA A 200 -2.93 -12.51 15.67
N ALA A 201 -3.78 -12.93 14.73
CA ALA A 201 -4.96 -12.16 14.35
C ALA A 201 -5.80 -11.83 15.59
N GLY A 202 -6.30 -10.61 15.68
CA GLY A 202 -7.02 -10.06 16.83
C GLY A 202 -6.11 -9.55 17.96
N GLN A 203 -4.80 -9.82 17.95
CA GLN A 203 -3.86 -9.44 19.02
C GLN A 203 -2.76 -8.47 18.55
N ARG A 204 -2.87 -7.96 17.33
CA ARG A 204 -1.93 -6.98 16.76
C ARG A 204 -2.26 -5.58 17.30
N GLY A 205 -1.27 -4.71 17.31
CA GLY A 205 -1.43 -3.32 17.71
C GLY A 205 -0.37 -2.44 17.07
N TYR A 206 -0.56 -1.14 17.23
CA TYR A 206 0.40 -0.10 16.86
C TYR A 206 1.80 -0.41 17.39
N GLY A 207 2.83 -0.17 16.57
CA GLY A 207 4.25 -0.29 16.98
C GLY A 207 4.67 -1.70 17.43
N ASN A 208 4.03 -2.74 16.91
CA ASN A 208 4.39 -4.12 17.29
C ASN A 208 5.77 -4.55 16.77
N TRP A 209 6.26 -3.91 15.71
CA TRP A 209 7.56 -4.11 15.11
C TRP A 209 8.05 -2.79 14.48
N GLY A 210 9.30 -2.74 14.02
CA GLY A 210 9.92 -1.48 13.61
C GLY A 210 9.33 -0.87 12.35
N GLY A 211 9.36 -1.60 11.24
CA GLY A 211 8.93 -1.07 9.95
C GLY A 211 9.94 -1.34 8.84
N VAL A 212 9.82 -0.59 7.74
CA VAL A 212 10.72 -0.67 6.60
C VAL A 212 11.47 0.65 6.46
N VAL A 213 12.80 0.56 6.46
CA VAL A 213 13.70 1.72 6.34
C VAL A 213 14.49 1.61 5.05
N LEU A 214 14.39 2.61 4.18
CA LEU A 214 15.26 2.76 3.02
C LEU A 214 16.23 3.90 3.24
N ILE A 215 17.52 3.65 3.03
CA ILE A 215 18.57 4.65 3.16
C ILE A 215 19.28 4.78 1.82
N GLY A 216 19.01 5.87 1.12
CA GLY A 216 19.58 6.17 -0.18
C GLY A 216 20.80 7.08 -0.14
N ARG A 217 21.23 7.49 -1.33
CA ARG A 217 22.38 8.37 -1.56
C ARG A 217 21.98 9.74 -2.14
N ALA A 218 20.70 10.08 -2.15
CA ALA A 218 20.24 11.39 -2.57
C ALA A 218 20.50 12.47 -1.50
N PRO A 219 20.56 13.75 -1.89
CA PRO A 219 20.84 14.83 -0.96
C PRO A 219 19.83 14.91 0.18
N THR A 220 20.33 15.27 1.36
CA THR A 220 19.54 15.81 2.48
C THR A 220 20.07 17.19 2.83
N ASN A 221 19.37 17.95 3.65
CA ASN A 221 19.80 19.28 4.09
C ASN A 221 20.60 19.26 5.40
N ARG A 222 20.99 18.06 5.86
CA ARG A 222 21.69 17.82 7.12
C ARG A 222 23.20 17.97 6.98
N PRO A 223 23.90 18.35 8.06
CA PRO A 223 25.36 18.31 8.10
C PRO A 223 25.92 16.94 7.72
N GLY A 224 27.15 16.91 7.19
CA GLY A 224 27.79 15.67 6.80
C GLY A 224 27.95 14.69 7.97
N ASN A 225 27.69 13.41 7.70
CA ASN A 225 27.85 12.28 8.63
C ASN A 225 26.81 12.21 9.76
N THR A 226 25.62 12.80 9.57
CA THR A 226 24.48 12.61 10.47
C THR A 226 24.07 11.13 10.50
N GLN A 227 23.83 10.60 11.71
CA GLN A 227 23.32 9.24 11.90
C GLN A 227 21.80 9.22 11.79
N PRO A 228 21.21 8.20 11.15
CA PRO A 228 19.79 7.89 11.33
C PRO A 228 19.44 7.66 12.81
N GLU A 229 18.17 7.84 13.15
CA GLU A 229 17.75 7.78 14.55
C GLU A 229 17.77 6.37 15.15
N GLY A 230 17.80 6.32 16.50
CA GLY A 230 17.66 5.10 17.31
C GLY A 230 18.56 3.92 16.96
N GLY A 231 19.79 4.21 16.53
CA GLY A 231 20.82 3.18 16.30
C GLY A 231 20.69 2.42 14.99
N ILE A 232 19.83 2.90 14.07
CA ILE A 232 19.82 2.43 12.68
C ILE A 232 21.18 2.74 12.05
N GLY A 233 21.80 1.72 11.43
CA GLY A 233 23.08 1.90 10.74
C GLY A 233 22.94 2.76 9.48
N GLY A 234 23.99 3.53 9.14
CA GLY A 234 24.04 4.35 7.94
C GLY A 234 24.72 5.70 8.18
N GLN A 235 24.94 6.48 7.11
CA GLN A 235 25.44 7.85 7.19
C GLN A 235 24.69 8.75 6.19
N LEU A 236 24.20 9.89 6.67
CA LEU A 236 23.46 10.88 5.89
C LEU A 236 24.31 12.14 5.65
N GLY A 237 23.87 12.99 4.72
CA GLY A 237 24.51 14.29 4.42
C GLY A 237 25.88 14.21 3.74
N THR A 238 26.38 13.01 3.40
CA THR A 238 27.63 12.80 2.66
C THR A 238 27.42 12.56 1.17
N PHE A 239 26.25 12.07 0.78
CA PHE A 239 25.91 11.74 -0.60
C PHE A 239 25.02 12.82 -1.24
N THR A 240 25.10 12.95 -2.57
CA THR A 240 24.35 13.94 -3.34
C THR A 240 23.74 13.37 -4.64
N GLU A 241 23.64 12.05 -4.74
CA GLU A 241 23.19 11.31 -5.91
C GLU A 241 21.65 11.38 -6.05
N SER A 242 21.12 12.46 -6.60
CA SER A 242 19.67 12.66 -6.75
C SER A 242 18.96 11.56 -7.54
N THR A 243 19.66 10.82 -8.40
CA THR A 243 19.09 9.69 -9.16
C THR A 243 19.44 8.33 -8.57
N ASP A 244 19.88 8.27 -7.30
CA ASP A 244 20.10 7.01 -6.60
C ASP A 244 18.86 6.11 -6.67
N ASN A 245 19.10 4.80 -6.64
CA ASN A 245 18.05 3.79 -6.78
C ASN A 245 18.20 2.71 -5.71
N SER A 246 17.33 2.79 -4.70
CA SER A 246 17.20 1.85 -3.58
C SER A 246 16.25 0.69 -3.88
N GLY A 247 15.74 0.59 -5.11
CA GLY A 247 14.90 -0.51 -5.61
C GLY A 247 13.45 -0.12 -5.93
N THR A 248 12.55 -1.08 -5.74
CA THR A 248 11.13 -0.99 -6.08
C THR A 248 10.28 -1.44 -4.90
N LEU A 249 9.34 -0.60 -4.46
CA LEU A 249 8.22 -1.00 -3.62
C LEU A 249 6.95 -0.79 -4.44
N ARG A 250 6.32 -1.90 -4.86
CA ARG A 250 5.06 -1.86 -5.61
C ARG A 250 4.04 -2.86 -5.11
N TYR A 251 2.80 -2.43 -4.91
CA TYR A 251 1.73 -3.23 -4.28
C TYR A 251 2.21 -3.86 -2.97
N VAL A 252 2.63 -2.99 -2.04
CA VAL A 252 3.18 -3.37 -0.74
C VAL A 252 2.24 -2.90 0.36
N ARG A 253 2.01 -3.76 1.36
CA ARG A 253 1.34 -3.40 2.61
C ARG A 253 2.31 -3.47 3.76
N ILE A 254 2.32 -2.44 4.60
CA ILE A 254 3.09 -2.35 5.83
C ILE A 254 2.09 -2.11 6.97
N GLU A 255 1.97 -3.08 7.86
CA GLU A 255 0.91 -3.13 8.85
C GLU A 255 1.52 -3.22 10.25
N PHE A 256 1.04 -2.43 11.21
CA PHE A 256 1.43 -2.51 12.63
C PHE A 256 2.91 -2.21 12.93
N ALA A 257 3.60 -1.52 12.01
CA ALA A 257 4.95 -0.97 12.19
C ALA A 257 4.91 0.23 13.18
N GLY A 258 5.99 1.01 13.33
CA GLY A 258 5.93 2.20 14.17
C GLY A 258 6.49 2.01 15.59
N VAL A 259 7.62 1.32 15.79
CA VAL A 259 8.11 1.01 17.15
C VAL A 259 8.89 2.17 17.74
N ALA A 260 8.68 2.42 19.04
CA ALA A 260 9.58 3.31 19.76
C ALA A 260 10.97 2.69 19.95
N LEU A 261 12.01 3.42 19.52
CA LEU A 261 13.41 2.98 19.58
C LEU A 261 14.02 3.20 20.97
N THR A 262 13.52 4.19 21.70
CA THR A 262 13.96 4.48 23.06
C THR A 262 12.78 4.84 23.96
N SER A 263 13.04 5.01 25.26
CA SER A 263 12.05 5.59 26.18
C SER A 263 12.02 7.13 26.12
N ALA A 264 12.89 7.76 25.34
CA ALA A 264 12.81 9.19 25.06
C ALA A 264 11.76 9.41 23.97
N ALA A 265 10.93 10.44 24.14
CA ALA A 265 9.94 10.84 23.14
C ALA A 265 10.63 11.26 21.84
N ASN A 266 9.98 11.00 20.70
CA ASN A 266 10.43 11.42 19.37
C ASN A 266 11.74 10.71 18.96
N SER A 267 11.82 9.41 19.26
CA SER A 267 12.82 8.52 18.70
C SER A 267 12.17 7.16 18.41
N GLU A 268 11.63 7.03 17.21
CA GLU A 268 10.80 5.92 16.76
C GLU A 268 11.17 5.54 15.30
N ILE A 269 10.76 4.34 14.86
CA ILE A 269 10.79 3.96 13.43
C ILE A 269 9.36 4.04 12.93
N ASN A 270 9.13 4.62 11.75
CA ASN A 270 7.82 4.79 11.12
C ASN A 270 7.33 3.54 10.40
N GLY A 271 6.18 3.64 9.73
CA GLY A 271 5.72 2.63 8.80
C GLY A 271 6.70 2.43 7.65
N LEU A 272 6.86 3.47 6.81
CA LEU A 272 7.88 3.53 5.78
C LEU A 272 8.76 4.76 6.01
N THR A 273 10.00 4.52 6.46
CA THR A 273 10.99 5.57 6.70
C THR A 273 11.94 5.68 5.50
N LEU A 274 12.11 6.90 4.99
CA LEU A 274 12.84 7.18 3.76
C LEU A 274 13.94 8.22 4.01
N TYR A 275 15.17 7.75 4.20
CA TYR A 275 16.33 8.62 4.38
C TYR A 275 17.06 8.84 3.07
N GLY A 276 17.06 10.07 2.54
CA GLY A 276 17.86 10.43 1.36
C GLY A 276 17.61 9.54 0.15
N VAL A 277 16.37 9.07 -0.06
CA VAL A 277 16.05 8.12 -1.14
C VAL A 277 15.99 8.85 -2.48
N GLY A 278 16.67 8.31 -3.50
CA GLY A 278 16.79 8.94 -4.82
C GLY A 278 15.60 8.72 -5.74
N SER A 279 15.51 9.58 -6.76
CA SER A 279 14.46 9.55 -7.79
C SER A 279 14.52 8.33 -8.73
N GLY A 280 15.59 7.54 -8.68
CA GLY A 280 15.69 6.26 -9.38
C GLY A 280 14.90 5.13 -8.69
N THR A 281 14.53 5.30 -7.42
CA THR A 281 13.70 4.38 -6.65
C THR A 281 12.23 4.48 -7.06
N THR A 282 11.53 3.36 -7.14
CA THR A 282 10.08 3.32 -7.41
C THR A 282 9.29 3.07 -6.12
N ILE A 283 8.36 3.97 -5.78
CA ILE A 283 7.34 3.77 -4.74
C ILE A 283 5.97 3.95 -5.39
N ASP A 284 5.18 2.88 -5.48
CA ASP A 284 3.94 2.86 -6.24
C ASP A 284 2.94 1.86 -5.64
N HIS A 285 1.74 2.29 -5.23
CA HIS A 285 0.79 1.42 -4.52
C HIS A 285 1.37 0.84 -3.23
N VAL A 286 1.58 1.71 -2.25
CA VAL A 286 1.98 1.32 -0.90
C VAL A 286 0.87 1.69 0.08
N GLN A 287 0.55 0.76 0.97
CA GLN A 287 -0.37 1.00 2.08
C GLN A 287 0.41 0.84 3.37
N VAL A 288 0.28 1.83 4.24
CA VAL A 288 0.72 1.76 5.63
C VAL A 288 -0.52 1.80 6.51
N SER A 289 -0.60 0.90 7.48
CA SER A 289 -1.74 0.85 8.40
C SER A 289 -1.34 0.52 9.82
N TYR A 290 -2.04 1.11 10.79
CA TYR A 290 -1.77 0.92 12.21
C TYR A 290 -0.29 1.18 12.57
N SER A 291 0.36 2.12 11.87
CA SER A 291 1.71 2.55 12.26
C SER A 291 1.62 3.17 13.65
N GLY A 292 2.46 2.72 14.58
CA GLY A 292 2.58 3.28 15.93
C GLY A 292 3.27 4.63 16.00
N ASP A 293 3.68 5.13 14.85
CA ASP A 293 4.20 6.47 14.64
C ASP A 293 3.69 6.95 13.25
N ASP A 294 4.48 7.74 12.53
CA ASP A 294 4.13 8.18 11.18
C ASP A 294 3.88 7.04 10.21
N SER A 295 2.96 7.26 9.29
CA SER A 295 2.72 6.30 8.21
C SER A 295 3.86 6.35 7.18
N TYR A 296 4.21 7.54 6.72
CA TYR A 296 5.30 7.79 5.79
C TYR A 296 6.11 8.97 6.29
N GLU A 297 7.42 8.82 6.38
CA GLU A 297 8.32 9.92 6.71
C GLU A 297 9.49 9.99 5.73
N TRP A 298 9.66 11.18 5.13
CA TRP A 298 10.78 11.48 4.25
C TRP A 298 11.79 12.38 4.95
N PHE A 299 12.96 11.82 5.24
CA PHE A 299 14.12 12.55 5.70
C PHE A 299 15.03 12.87 4.50
N GLY A 300 14.72 13.96 3.81
CA GLY A 300 15.46 14.37 2.61
C GLY A 300 15.19 13.48 1.40
N GLY A 301 16.02 13.63 0.36
CA GLY A 301 15.93 12.85 -0.86
C GLY A 301 15.01 13.44 -1.93
N THR A 302 14.84 12.67 -3.00
CA THR A 302 14.20 13.10 -4.26
C THR A 302 13.26 12.04 -4.84
N VAL A 303 13.04 10.93 -4.11
CA VAL A 303 12.15 9.85 -4.52
C VAL A 303 10.75 10.39 -4.81
N ASN A 304 10.16 9.91 -5.90
CA ASN A 304 8.77 10.21 -6.21
C ASN A 304 7.88 9.00 -5.87
N ALA A 305 6.63 9.25 -5.51
CA ALA A 305 5.69 8.19 -5.13
C ALA A 305 4.29 8.38 -5.71
N LYS A 306 3.61 7.29 -6.05
CA LYS A 306 2.19 7.33 -6.41
C LYS A 306 1.36 6.30 -5.65
N TYR A 307 0.07 6.61 -5.46
CA TYR A 307 -0.92 5.69 -4.90
C TYR A 307 -0.56 5.25 -3.48
N LEU A 308 -0.56 6.20 -2.55
CA LEU A 308 -0.25 5.96 -1.14
C LEU A 308 -1.52 5.88 -0.29
N VAL A 309 -1.60 4.88 0.58
CA VAL A 309 -2.68 4.74 1.56
C VAL A 309 -2.08 4.83 2.95
N ALA A 310 -2.57 5.77 3.76
CA ALA A 310 -2.36 5.83 5.20
C ALA A 310 -3.69 5.45 5.89
N TYR A 311 -3.68 4.42 6.73
CA TYR A 311 -4.90 3.92 7.36
C TYR A 311 -4.71 3.70 8.86
N ARG A 312 -5.37 4.53 9.66
CA ARG A 312 -5.22 4.55 11.12
C ARG A 312 -3.74 4.64 11.51
N GLY A 313 -3.03 5.68 11.05
CA GLY A 313 -1.73 6.04 11.64
C GLY A 313 -1.93 6.49 13.09
N PHE A 314 -0.92 6.31 13.93
CA PHE A 314 -0.95 6.79 15.31
C PHE A 314 -0.59 8.27 15.36
N ASP A 315 0.55 8.64 14.77
CA ASP A 315 0.96 10.05 14.63
C ASP A 315 0.63 10.64 13.26
N ASP A 316 1.58 11.06 12.42
CA ASP A 316 1.27 11.76 11.17
C ASP A 316 1.07 10.81 9.98
N ASP A 317 0.29 11.25 8.98
CA ASP A 317 0.10 10.43 7.77
C ASP A 317 1.27 10.60 6.79
N PHE A 318 1.71 11.84 6.59
CA PHE A 318 2.77 12.22 5.67
C PHE A 318 3.68 13.27 6.32
N ASP A 319 4.79 12.83 6.91
CA ASP A 319 5.82 13.71 7.46
C ASP A 319 6.96 13.92 6.45
N THR A 320 7.39 15.17 6.31
CA THR A 320 8.53 15.52 5.47
C THR A 320 9.48 16.44 6.21
N ASP A 321 10.75 16.05 6.25
CA ASP A 321 11.82 16.86 6.80
C ASP A 321 13.10 16.73 5.97
N TRP A 322 14.16 17.37 6.44
CA TRP A 322 15.55 17.21 6.03
C TRP A 322 15.81 17.45 4.54
N GLY A 323 15.03 18.33 3.93
CA GLY A 323 15.24 18.75 2.55
C GLY A 323 14.63 17.82 1.52
N TYR A 324 13.53 17.12 1.84
CA TYR A 324 12.85 16.28 0.85
C TYR A 324 12.27 17.17 -0.26
N VAL A 325 12.59 16.84 -1.53
CA VAL A 325 12.16 17.61 -2.71
C VAL A 325 11.50 16.74 -3.78
N GLY A 326 11.03 15.56 -3.41
CA GLY A 326 10.33 14.65 -4.31
C GLY A 326 8.88 15.06 -4.59
N LYS A 327 8.21 14.24 -5.40
CA LYS A 327 6.83 14.45 -5.84
C LYS A 327 5.97 13.26 -5.44
N VAL A 328 4.77 13.53 -4.94
CA VAL A 328 3.80 12.51 -4.55
C VAL A 328 2.46 12.77 -5.22
N GLN A 329 1.84 11.76 -5.83
CA GLN A 329 0.50 11.90 -6.41
C GLN A 329 -0.43 10.72 -6.12
N PHE A 330 -1.68 11.06 -5.81
CA PHE A 330 -2.73 10.16 -5.36
C PHE A 330 -2.38 9.55 -4.00
N GLY A 331 -2.78 10.25 -2.95
CA GLY A 331 -2.64 9.79 -1.57
C GLY A 331 -3.99 9.83 -0.86
N VAL A 332 -4.28 8.85 -0.02
CA VAL A 332 -5.47 8.85 0.82
C VAL A 332 -5.13 8.54 2.26
N SER A 333 -5.72 9.30 3.18
CA SER A 333 -5.71 9.02 4.62
C SER A 333 -7.12 8.78 5.13
N LEU A 334 -7.28 7.71 5.93
CA LEU A 334 -8.44 7.50 6.78
C LEU A 334 -7.98 7.24 8.20
N ARG A 335 -8.30 8.18 9.10
CA ARG A 335 -7.90 8.17 10.50
C ARG A 335 -8.93 7.50 11.39
N ASP A 336 -8.48 7.06 12.57
CA ASP A 336 -9.36 6.67 13.67
C ASP A 336 -9.60 7.89 14.59
N PRO A 337 -10.81 8.43 14.69
CA PRO A 337 -11.10 9.58 15.55
C PRO A 337 -10.78 9.39 17.04
N GLN A 338 -10.58 8.14 17.48
CA GLN A 338 -10.33 7.78 18.87
C GLN A 338 -8.87 7.43 19.17
N VAL A 339 -7.97 7.54 18.18
CA VAL A 339 -6.55 7.20 18.34
C VAL A 339 -5.71 8.30 17.70
N ALA A 340 -4.97 9.03 18.54
CA ALA A 340 -3.98 10.02 18.13
C ALA A 340 -2.82 10.04 19.13
N ASP A 341 -1.66 10.51 18.68
CA ASP A 341 -0.46 10.63 19.48
C ASP A 341 -0.49 11.85 20.43
N GLN A 342 0.31 11.77 21.50
CA GLN A 342 0.54 12.81 22.50
C GLN A 342 1.17 14.08 21.92
N SER A 343 1.94 13.99 20.84
CA SER A 343 2.55 15.08 20.09
C SER A 343 1.49 15.99 19.44
N GLY A 344 0.34 15.40 19.10
CA GLY A 344 -0.77 16.04 18.43
C GLY A 344 -0.78 15.74 16.94
N SER A 345 -1.52 14.70 16.55
CA SER A 345 -1.45 14.12 15.21
C SER A 345 -2.10 14.95 14.11
N ASN A 346 -1.50 14.85 12.93
CA ASN A 346 -1.81 15.58 11.72
C ASN A 346 -2.00 14.66 10.52
N CYS A 347 -2.46 15.22 9.39
CA CYS A 347 -2.29 14.54 8.11
C CYS A 347 -0.90 14.84 7.54
N PHE A 348 -0.56 16.12 7.41
CA PHE A 348 0.78 16.57 7.06
C PHE A 348 1.44 17.24 8.26
N GLU A 349 2.64 16.79 8.59
CA GLU A 349 3.68 17.61 9.23
C GLU A 349 4.77 17.86 8.20
N SER A 350 5.23 19.10 8.09
CA SER A 350 6.33 19.43 7.18
C SER A 350 7.26 20.43 7.81
N ASP A 351 8.47 19.93 8.03
CA ASP A 351 9.57 20.59 8.69
C ASP A 351 10.72 20.81 7.71
N ASN A 352 11.65 21.66 8.12
CA ASN A 352 12.91 21.77 7.42
C ASN A 352 14.10 21.90 8.38
N PHE A 353 13.90 22.53 9.54
CA PHE A 353 14.90 22.71 10.58
C PHE A 353 14.35 22.37 11.95
N ASN A 354 15.09 21.55 12.72
CA ASN A 354 14.84 21.43 14.14
C ASN A 354 15.19 22.72 14.89
N SER A 355 14.61 22.89 16.08
CA SER A 355 14.88 24.05 16.91
C SER A 355 16.38 24.17 17.23
N GLY A 356 16.97 25.33 16.96
CA GLY A 356 18.41 25.59 17.16
C GLY A 356 19.25 25.39 15.90
N GLU A 357 18.68 24.80 14.84
CA GLU A 357 19.33 24.70 13.53
C GLU A 357 19.13 25.99 12.74
N ASN A 358 20.21 26.46 12.11
CA ASN A 358 20.25 27.67 11.30
C ASN A 358 19.68 28.92 11.99
N ALA A 359 20.46 29.49 12.92
CA ALA A 359 20.11 30.73 13.62
C ALA A 359 19.76 31.88 12.66
N ALA A 360 18.83 32.75 13.08
CA ALA A 360 18.41 33.90 12.30
C ALA A 360 19.63 34.73 11.82
N GLY A 361 19.72 34.96 10.51
CA GLY A 361 20.81 35.71 9.88
C GLY A 361 22.00 34.86 9.38
N VAL A 362 22.00 33.55 9.62
CA VAL A 362 22.98 32.63 9.01
C VAL A 362 22.50 32.22 7.60
N PRO A 363 23.33 32.37 6.55
CA PRO A 363 22.95 31.93 5.21
C PRO A 363 22.85 30.41 5.10
N LEU A 364 21.83 29.94 4.38
CA LEU A 364 21.68 28.53 4.02
C LEU A 364 22.72 28.12 2.97
N THR A 365 23.33 26.95 3.13
CA THR A 365 24.26 26.35 2.16
C THR A 365 23.96 24.87 1.95
N THR A 366 24.57 24.24 0.93
CA THR A 366 24.50 22.78 0.73
C THR A 366 24.93 22.05 2.01
N ASN A 367 24.19 21.02 2.42
CA ASN A 367 24.40 20.26 3.66
C ASN A 367 24.39 21.14 4.94
N ASN A 368 23.77 22.31 4.86
CA ASN A 368 23.50 23.22 5.97
C ASN A 368 22.22 24.00 5.63
N GLY A 369 21.13 23.25 5.51
CA GLY A 369 19.81 23.77 5.24
C GLY A 369 19.41 24.01 3.80
N LEU A 370 20.23 23.61 2.83
CA LEU A 370 19.79 23.38 1.45
C LEU A 370 20.00 21.91 1.05
N PRO A 371 19.07 21.32 0.26
CA PRO A 371 17.83 21.93 -0.22
C PRO A 371 16.81 22.19 0.90
N LEU A 372 15.90 23.15 0.72
CA LEU A 372 14.76 23.27 1.63
C LEU A 372 13.83 22.06 1.42
N THR A 373 13.14 21.61 2.47
CA THR A 373 12.03 20.67 2.36
C THR A 373 10.98 21.33 1.50
N GLN A 374 10.91 20.89 0.25
CA GLN A 374 10.10 21.47 -0.79
C GLN A 374 9.43 20.38 -1.64
N PRO A 375 8.76 19.39 -1.03
CA PRO A 375 8.09 18.37 -1.81
C PRO A 375 6.83 18.92 -2.47
N THR A 376 6.38 18.25 -3.52
CA THR A 376 5.10 18.55 -4.18
C THR A 376 4.15 17.37 -4.05
N PHE A 377 3.12 17.52 -3.23
CA PHE A 377 2.00 16.59 -3.11
C PHE A 377 0.84 17.08 -3.97
N ALA A 378 0.30 16.21 -4.80
CA ALA A 378 -0.87 16.49 -5.62
C ALA A 378 -1.95 15.42 -5.43
N ASN A 379 -3.22 15.84 -5.40
CA ASN A 379 -4.37 14.94 -5.36
C ASN A 379 -4.39 14.06 -4.10
N ILE A 380 -4.44 14.69 -2.92
CA ILE A 380 -4.53 14.02 -1.62
C ILE A 380 -5.95 14.11 -1.07
N SER A 381 -6.50 13.01 -0.56
CA SER A 381 -7.78 12.97 0.16
C SER A 381 -7.57 12.51 1.60
N ALA A 382 -7.87 13.34 2.60
CA ALA A 382 -7.69 13.00 4.01
C ALA A 382 -8.98 13.12 4.80
N PHE A 383 -9.35 12.06 5.51
CA PHE A 383 -10.60 11.95 6.25
C PHE A 383 -10.36 11.56 7.70
N LEU A 384 -10.80 12.41 8.62
CA LEU A 384 -10.83 12.13 10.05
C LEU A 384 -12.25 11.81 10.53
N THR A 385 -13.16 12.78 10.46
CA THR A 385 -14.55 12.60 10.91
C THR A 385 -15.52 13.44 10.10
N SER A 386 -16.72 12.90 9.88
CA SER A 386 -17.87 13.66 9.38
C SER A 386 -18.71 14.28 10.51
N GLY A 387 -18.42 13.92 11.77
CA GLY A 387 -19.02 14.52 12.95
C GLY A 387 -18.26 15.77 13.41
N THR A 388 -18.46 16.19 14.65
CA THR A 388 -17.75 17.33 15.22
C THR A 388 -16.26 17.00 15.42
N PRO A 389 -15.32 17.73 14.81
CA PRO A 389 -13.89 17.57 15.09
C PRO A 389 -13.57 17.87 16.56
N SER A 390 -12.51 17.25 17.09
CA SER A 390 -12.12 17.40 18.48
C SER A 390 -10.60 17.49 18.61
N ASN A 391 -10.13 18.44 19.41
CA ASN A 391 -8.74 18.54 19.87
C ASN A 391 -8.57 18.02 21.31
N ALA A 392 -9.57 17.28 21.83
CA ALA A 392 -9.44 16.61 23.12
C ALA A 392 -8.52 15.39 22.98
N SER A 393 -7.73 15.12 24.03
CA SER A 393 -6.90 13.91 24.08
C SER A 393 -7.76 12.65 24.04
N THR A 394 -7.29 11.66 23.28
CA THR A 394 -7.96 10.38 23.03
C THR A 394 -7.43 9.26 23.94
N SER A 395 -7.42 9.48 25.26
CA SER A 395 -6.79 8.54 26.22
C SER A 395 -7.60 7.28 26.55
N SER A 396 -8.86 7.19 26.12
CA SER A 396 -9.78 6.13 26.53
C SER A 396 -9.86 4.94 25.57
N THR A 397 -9.25 5.01 24.38
CA THR A 397 -9.36 3.96 23.34
C THR A 397 -8.05 3.70 22.61
N GLY A 398 -6.93 3.68 23.35
CA GLY A 398 -5.62 3.34 22.80
C GLY A 398 -4.81 4.50 22.23
N GLY A 399 -5.39 5.71 22.13
CA GLY A 399 -4.63 6.93 21.86
C GLY A 399 -3.93 7.49 23.10
N SER A 400 -2.97 8.39 22.88
CA SER A 400 -2.17 9.07 23.91
C SER A 400 -2.40 10.59 23.91
N GLY A 401 -2.96 11.17 22.84
CA GLY A 401 -3.15 12.61 22.69
C GLY A 401 -4.25 13.03 21.73
N PRO A 402 -4.24 14.32 21.33
CA PRO A 402 -5.29 14.92 20.51
C PRO A 402 -4.97 14.84 19.01
N TYR A 403 -5.99 15.00 18.17
CA TYR A 403 -5.77 15.48 16.80
C TYR A 403 -5.45 16.97 16.82
N GLN A 404 -4.57 17.41 15.93
CA GLN A 404 -4.16 18.81 15.79
C GLN A 404 -4.65 19.41 14.48
N SER A 405 -4.01 19.11 13.35
CA SER A 405 -4.27 19.80 12.09
C SER A 405 -4.26 18.90 10.86
N ALA A 406 -4.92 19.32 9.78
CA ALA A 406 -4.76 18.63 8.51
C ALA A 406 -3.38 18.94 7.89
N MET A 407 -2.90 20.18 8.02
CA MET A 407 -1.60 20.61 7.50
C MET A 407 -0.88 21.46 8.53
N HIS A 408 0.10 20.89 9.24
CA HIS A 408 1.04 21.62 10.09
C HIS A 408 2.30 21.94 9.28
N LEU A 409 2.39 23.17 8.79
CA LEU A 409 3.49 23.59 7.92
C LEU A 409 4.39 24.54 8.70
N ARG A 410 5.61 24.12 9.02
CA ARG A 410 6.44 24.84 10.00
C ARG A 410 7.92 24.86 9.63
N ARG A 411 8.71 25.51 10.50
CA ARG A 411 10.19 25.44 10.51
C ARG A 411 10.87 25.69 9.15
N ASN A 412 10.35 26.67 8.39
CA ASN A 412 10.88 27.07 7.07
C ASN A 412 10.68 26.03 5.94
N THR A 413 9.67 25.17 6.06
CA THR A 413 9.22 24.35 4.93
C THR A 413 8.82 25.22 3.71
N ALA A 414 8.98 24.65 2.52
CA ALA A 414 8.51 25.17 1.25
C ALA A 414 7.59 24.17 0.51
N ILE A 415 6.99 23.23 1.24
CA ILE A 415 6.07 22.22 0.71
C ILE A 415 4.96 22.81 -0.17
N SER A 416 4.54 22.01 -1.16
CA SER A 416 3.39 22.30 -2.00
C SER A 416 2.35 21.19 -1.89
N ILE A 417 1.11 21.57 -1.60
CA ILE A 417 -0.06 20.69 -1.48
C ILE A 417 -1.10 21.22 -2.47
N ILE A 418 -1.34 20.45 -3.53
CA ILE A 418 -2.10 20.89 -4.70
C ILE A 418 -3.28 19.95 -4.96
N ASN A 419 -4.46 20.52 -5.24
CA ASN A 419 -5.66 19.76 -5.62
C ASN A 419 -6.06 18.71 -4.58
N SER A 420 -6.12 19.08 -3.31
CA SER A 420 -6.36 18.14 -2.20
C SER A 420 -7.63 18.46 -1.41
N VAL A 421 -8.14 17.50 -0.66
CA VAL A 421 -9.30 17.66 0.23
C VAL A 421 -8.98 17.11 1.61
N PHE A 422 -9.30 17.90 2.64
CA PHE A 422 -9.09 17.56 4.05
C PHE A 422 -10.40 17.75 4.80
N VAL A 423 -10.85 16.71 5.51
CA VAL A 423 -12.17 16.72 6.16
C VAL A 423 -12.10 16.23 7.60
N GLY A 424 -12.61 17.04 8.53
CA GLY A 424 -12.85 16.61 9.90
C GLY A 424 -11.72 16.88 10.89
N TYR A 425 -10.66 17.58 10.48
CA TYR A 425 -9.55 17.92 11.37
C TYR A 425 -9.89 19.14 12.23
N PRO A 426 -9.43 19.22 13.50
CA PRO A 426 -9.66 20.39 14.35
C PRO A 426 -9.18 21.68 13.69
N GLU A 427 -7.98 21.63 13.10
CA GLU A 427 -7.41 22.70 12.29
C GLU A 427 -7.28 22.25 10.83
N GLY A 428 -7.58 23.14 9.89
CA GLY A 428 -7.33 22.89 8.47
C GLY A 428 -5.86 23.11 8.13
N LEU A 429 -5.52 24.37 7.81
CA LEU A 429 -4.12 24.80 7.68
C LEU A 429 -3.63 25.43 8.97
N ARG A 430 -2.56 24.90 9.55
CA ARG A 430 -1.73 25.55 10.57
C ARG A 430 -0.42 26.02 9.93
N LEU A 431 -0.33 27.31 9.64
CA LEU A 431 0.87 27.94 9.11
C LEU A 431 1.72 28.47 10.28
N ASP A 432 2.80 27.76 10.58
CA ASP A 432 3.62 27.97 11.78
C ASP A 432 5.06 28.37 11.41
N GLY A 433 5.74 29.08 12.30
CA GLY A 433 7.12 29.51 12.13
C GLY A 433 7.30 31.02 12.13
N THR A 434 8.25 31.50 11.33
CA THR A 434 8.69 32.90 11.35
C THR A 434 8.28 33.67 10.09
N THR A 435 8.21 34.99 10.21
CA THR A 435 7.88 35.89 9.09
C THR A 435 8.94 35.87 7.98
N THR A 436 10.20 35.57 8.32
CA THR A 436 11.33 35.45 7.39
C THR A 436 11.58 34.01 6.91
N GLY A 437 10.82 33.04 7.41
CA GLY A 437 10.93 31.63 7.06
C GLY A 437 9.69 31.12 6.32
N THR A 438 8.88 30.30 7.00
CA THR A 438 7.65 29.70 6.41
C THR A 438 6.74 30.73 5.74
N LEU A 439 6.52 31.91 6.37
CA LEU A 439 5.69 32.95 5.76
C LEU A 439 6.35 33.61 4.55
N ALA A 440 7.68 33.75 4.54
CA ALA A 440 8.40 34.26 3.38
C ALA A 440 8.29 33.30 2.19
N ASN A 441 8.42 31.99 2.44
CA ASN A 441 8.20 30.96 1.42
C ASN A 441 6.77 31.00 0.87
N ALA A 442 5.79 31.17 1.76
CA ALA A 442 4.39 31.35 1.42
C ALA A 442 4.15 32.61 0.56
N SER A 443 4.76 33.73 0.93
CA SER A 443 4.60 35.03 0.25
C SER A 443 5.30 35.07 -1.11
N ASN A 444 6.43 34.38 -1.25
CA ASN A 444 7.23 34.32 -2.48
C ASN A 444 6.75 33.23 -3.45
N GLY A 445 5.73 32.44 -3.07
CA GLY A 445 5.18 31.38 -3.91
C GLY A 445 6.02 30.11 -3.97
N THR A 446 7.02 29.93 -3.09
CA THR A 446 7.77 28.67 -3.00
C THR A 446 7.00 27.59 -2.24
N LEU A 447 6.27 27.99 -1.19
CA LEU A 447 5.27 27.19 -0.46
C LEU A 447 3.87 27.39 -1.07
N GLU A 448 3.29 26.32 -1.62
CA GLU A 448 2.05 26.38 -2.41
C GLU A 448 0.95 25.46 -1.86
N VAL A 449 0.03 26.01 -1.06
CA VAL A 449 -1.28 25.39 -0.80
C VAL A 449 -2.28 25.94 -1.83
N GLN A 450 -2.68 25.13 -2.81
CA GLN A 450 -3.53 25.55 -3.94
C GLN A 450 -4.53 24.47 -4.37
N GLY A 451 -5.73 24.87 -4.79
CA GLY A 451 -6.81 23.94 -5.15
C GLY A 451 -7.19 23.05 -3.96
N VAL A 452 -7.03 23.53 -2.73
CA VAL A 452 -7.30 22.75 -1.52
C VAL A 452 -8.68 23.06 -0.99
N THR A 453 -9.44 22.01 -0.64
CA THR A 453 -10.69 22.11 0.11
C THR A 453 -10.43 21.70 1.56
N VAL A 454 -10.63 22.62 2.51
CA VAL A 454 -10.69 22.32 3.94
C VAL A 454 -12.16 22.31 4.34
N ALA A 455 -12.64 21.19 4.89
CA ALA A 455 -14.03 21.01 5.26
C ALA A 455 -14.18 20.48 6.68
N ASN A 456 -15.25 20.92 7.37
CA ASN A 456 -15.56 20.44 8.70
C ASN A 456 -14.38 20.55 9.68
N SER A 457 -13.94 21.79 9.95
CA SER A 457 -12.87 22.10 10.90
C SER A 457 -13.33 23.09 11.95
N LEU A 458 -12.79 23.01 13.17
CA LEU A 458 -13.06 24.01 14.22
C LEU A 458 -12.39 25.34 13.87
N THR A 459 -11.17 25.28 13.32
CA THR A 459 -10.43 26.44 12.81
C THR A 459 -9.85 26.10 11.45
N ALA A 460 -10.48 26.58 10.37
CA ALA A 460 -10.08 26.21 9.02
C ALA A 460 -8.66 26.69 8.65
N VAL A 461 -8.24 27.86 9.13
CA VAL A 461 -6.90 28.42 8.92
C VAL A 461 -6.41 29.08 10.20
N ARG A 462 -5.21 28.71 10.64
CA ARG A 462 -4.52 29.23 11.82
C ARG A 462 -3.11 29.68 11.45
N GLY A 463 -2.72 30.85 11.97
CA GLY A 463 -1.31 31.23 12.09
C GLY A 463 -0.77 30.82 13.46
N ALA A 464 0.48 30.36 13.50
CA ALA A 464 1.17 29.97 14.73
C ALA A 464 2.64 30.45 14.73
N GLY A 465 3.30 30.36 15.89
CA GLY A 465 4.61 30.96 16.09
C GLY A 465 4.53 32.49 15.98
N ASN A 466 5.27 33.06 15.04
CA ASN A 466 5.27 34.51 14.78
C ASN A 466 4.34 34.90 13.61
N ILE A 467 3.58 33.96 13.06
CA ILE A 467 2.63 34.19 11.97
C ILE A 467 1.24 34.40 12.58
N THR A 468 0.57 35.50 12.21
CA THR A 468 -0.79 35.79 12.70
C THR A 468 -1.86 35.03 11.92
N ASN A 469 -3.03 34.84 12.53
CA ASN A 469 -4.19 34.27 11.82
C ASN A 469 -4.55 35.06 10.56
N ASP A 470 -4.44 36.39 10.60
CA ASP A 470 -4.74 37.25 9.44
C ASP A 470 -3.75 37.01 8.29
N GLN A 471 -2.46 36.82 8.59
CA GLN A 471 -1.44 36.51 7.58
C GLN A 471 -1.71 35.14 6.94
N ALA A 472 -1.97 34.11 7.76
CA ALA A 472 -2.28 32.77 7.28
C ALA A 472 -3.58 32.74 6.46
N THR A 473 -4.62 33.44 6.93
CA THR A 473 -5.92 33.54 6.24
C THR A 473 -5.78 34.29 4.92
N SER A 474 -5.04 35.41 4.90
CA SER A 474 -4.78 36.18 3.68
C SER A 474 -4.03 35.34 2.66
N TYR A 475 -3.02 34.59 3.09
CA TYR A 475 -2.32 33.63 2.24
C TYR A 475 -3.27 32.58 1.64
N PHE A 476 -4.06 31.91 2.48
CA PHE A 476 -4.92 30.80 2.04
C PHE A 476 -6.02 31.26 1.07
N ASN A 477 -6.61 32.43 1.32
CA ASN A 477 -7.77 32.96 0.58
C ASN A 477 -7.41 33.72 -0.71
N LEU A 478 -6.14 33.79 -1.10
CA LEU A 478 -5.76 34.38 -2.38
C LEU A 478 -6.51 33.69 -3.53
N ALA A 479 -7.26 34.45 -4.33
CA ALA A 479 -8.14 33.91 -5.37
C ALA A 479 -7.41 33.01 -6.37
N ALA A 480 -6.17 33.34 -6.72
CA ALA A 480 -5.33 32.54 -7.62
C ALA A 480 -5.05 31.12 -7.09
N ARG A 481 -5.06 30.93 -5.77
CA ARG A 481 -4.87 29.62 -5.13
C ARG A 481 -6.11 28.75 -5.22
N LYS A 482 -7.29 29.31 -5.50
CA LYS A 482 -8.56 28.57 -5.59
C LYS A 482 -8.88 27.73 -4.35
N ASN A 483 -8.35 28.04 -3.16
CA ASN A 483 -8.70 27.23 -1.98
C ASN A 483 -10.16 27.46 -1.56
N THR A 484 -10.73 26.51 -0.83
CA THR A 484 -12.13 26.58 -0.37
C THR A 484 -12.24 26.11 1.06
N ILE A 485 -12.99 26.85 1.87
CA ILE A 485 -13.39 26.46 3.23
C ILE A 485 -14.86 26.06 3.18
N VAL A 486 -15.18 24.86 3.68
CA VAL A 486 -16.55 24.35 3.78
C VAL A 486 -16.91 24.18 5.25
N ALA A 487 -17.92 24.91 5.71
CA ALA A 487 -18.40 24.81 7.09
C ALA A 487 -19.01 23.43 7.36
N SER A 488 -19.04 23.01 8.62
CA SER A 488 -19.63 21.73 9.02
C SER A 488 -21.09 21.56 8.58
N SER A 489 -21.87 22.65 8.56
CA SER A 489 -23.27 22.67 8.08
C SER A 489 -23.39 22.34 6.59
N ASP A 490 -22.34 22.61 5.82
CA ASP A 490 -22.34 22.54 4.36
C ASP A 490 -21.59 21.30 3.85
N LEU A 491 -21.04 20.48 4.76
CA LEU A 491 -20.35 19.23 4.44
C LEU A 491 -21.18 18.30 3.52
N PRO A 492 -22.52 18.13 3.70
CA PRO A 492 -23.32 17.33 2.77
C PRO A 492 -23.23 17.81 1.31
N GLY A 493 -22.99 19.11 1.08
CA GLY A 493 -22.84 19.69 -0.26
C GLY A 493 -21.56 19.27 -1.00
N LEU A 494 -20.56 18.70 -0.31
CA LEU A 494 -19.39 18.10 -0.95
C LEU A 494 -19.71 16.74 -1.59
N LEU A 495 -20.87 16.14 -1.28
CA LEU A 495 -21.31 14.87 -1.84
C LEU A 495 -20.27 13.75 -1.67
N LEU A 496 -19.67 13.68 -0.47
CA LEU A 496 -18.76 12.60 -0.10
C LEU A 496 -19.54 11.32 0.20
N ASN A 497 -18.87 10.17 0.09
CA ASN A 497 -19.46 8.91 0.54
C ASN A 497 -19.37 8.83 2.08
N SER A 498 -20.42 8.37 2.76
CA SER A 498 -20.34 8.15 4.22
C SER A 498 -19.27 7.12 4.59
N ALA A 499 -18.99 6.17 3.70
CA ALA A 499 -17.91 5.20 3.84
C ALA A 499 -16.50 5.82 3.78
N SER A 500 -16.37 7.11 3.42
CA SER A 500 -15.09 7.83 3.49
C SER A 500 -14.63 8.09 4.91
N PHE A 501 -15.51 7.93 5.91
CA PHE A 501 -15.23 8.15 7.33
C PHE A 501 -15.39 6.89 8.18
N ALA A 502 -15.82 5.79 7.57
CA ALA A 502 -16.18 4.59 8.28
C ALA A 502 -15.01 3.60 8.28
N LEU A 503 -14.59 3.18 9.49
CA LEU A 503 -13.54 2.17 9.71
C LEU A 503 -14.08 0.76 9.43
N THR A 504 -14.51 0.55 8.18
CA THR A 504 -15.04 -0.72 7.66
C THR A 504 -13.98 -1.44 6.84
N SER A 505 -14.22 -2.70 6.53
CA SER A 505 -13.32 -3.48 5.66
C SER A 505 -13.34 -3.02 4.18
N THR A 506 -14.26 -2.13 3.80
CA THR A 506 -14.46 -1.69 2.40
C THR A 506 -14.80 -0.19 2.32
N PRO A 507 -13.87 0.71 2.74
CA PRO A 507 -14.11 2.13 2.62
C PRO A 507 -14.24 2.54 1.14
N ASN A 508 -14.93 3.66 0.92
CA ASN A 508 -15.05 4.26 -0.40
C ASN A 508 -14.82 5.77 -0.27
N PHE A 509 -13.76 6.24 -0.93
CA PHE A 509 -13.32 7.63 -0.88
C PHE A 509 -13.67 8.43 -2.14
N ALA A 510 -14.31 7.79 -3.12
CA ALA A 510 -14.73 8.45 -4.34
C ALA A 510 -15.86 9.46 -4.03
N PRO A 511 -15.70 10.75 -4.37
CA PRO A 511 -16.80 11.70 -4.32
C PRO A 511 -17.92 11.25 -5.24
N GLN A 512 -19.17 11.51 -4.86
CA GLN A 512 -20.33 11.19 -5.69
C GLN A 512 -20.37 12.09 -6.94
N SER A 513 -21.13 11.66 -7.95
CA SER A 513 -21.39 12.45 -9.15
C SER A 513 -21.87 13.85 -8.78
N SER A 514 -21.40 14.87 -9.50
CA SER A 514 -21.67 16.31 -9.28
C SER A 514 -21.00 16.96 -8.06
N SER A 515 -20.16 16.25 -7.30
CA SER A 515 -19.36 16.87 -6.25
C SER A 515 -18.54 18.06 -6.79
N ALA A 516 -18.51 19.17 -6.03
CA ALA A 516 -17.69 20.34 -6.35
C ALA A 516 -16.18 20.02 -6.44
N LEU A 517 -15.75 18.89 -5.85
CA LEU A 517 -14.38 18.38 -5.94
C LEU A 517 -14.03 17.90 -7.35
N LEU A 518 -15.03 17.49 -8.14
CA LEU A 518 -14.84 16.97 -9.51
C LEU A 518 -14.90 18.05 -10.59
N VAL A 519 -15.10 19.31 -10.21
CA VAL A 519 -15.22 20.44 -11.14
C VAL A 519 -13.82 20.93 -11.56
N SER A 520 -13.48 20.79 -12.83
CA SER A 520 -12.14 21.15 -13.36
C SER A 520 -11.75 22.60 -13.13
N GLY A 521 -12.70 23.54 -13.19
CA GLY A 521 -12.46 24.96 -12.90
C GLY A 521 -11.93 25.21 -11.48
N ASN A 522 -12.25 24.32 -10.54
CA ASN A 522 -11.82 24.39 -9.15
C ASN A 522 -10.42 23.79 -8.93
N ALA A 523 -9.89 23.03 -9.88
CA ALA A 523 -8.55 22.46 -9.80
C ALA A 523 -7.48 23.38 -10.39
N ILE A 524 -6.23 23.14 -9.99
CA ILE A 524 -5.01 23.66 -10.59
C ILE A 524 -4.57 22.69 -11.70
N THR A 525 -4.30 23.21 -12.89
CA THR A 525 -3.88 22.42 -14.06
C THR A 525 -2.53 22.87 -14.63
N GLY A 526 -1.88 23.84 -13.97
CA GLY A 526 -0.63 24.47 -14.40
C GLY A 526 0.42 24.46 -13.28
N GLY A 527 1.55 25.16 -13.48
CA GLY A 527 2.58 25.31 -12.45
C GLY A 527 3.26 23.97 -12.14
N LYS A 528 3.44 23.64 -10.85
CA LYS A 528 4.16 22.43 -10.44
C LYS A 528 3.51 21.13 -10.91
N VAL A 529 2.18 21.10 -11.08
CA VAL A 529 1.46 19.90 -11.58
C VAL A 529 1.53 19.72 -13.10
N SER A 530 2.23 20.61 -13.84
CA SER A 530 2.55 20.41 -15.27
C SER A 530 3.76 19.52 -15.51
N ASP A 531 4.51 19.18 -14.47
CA ASP A 531 5.62 18.25 -14.56
C ASP A 531 5.14 16.85 -15.01
N SER A 532 5.90 16.20 -15.89
CA SER A 532 5.52 14.91 -16.51
C SER A 532 5.36 13.76 -15.52
N PHE A 533 5.86 13.90 -14.29
CA PHE A 533 5.57 12.95 -13.22
C PHE A 533 4.07 12.90 -12.91
N PHE A 534 3.36 14.04 -12.91
CA PHE A 534 1.97 14.10 -12.52
C PHE A 534 1.05 13.65 -13.66
N THR A 535 0.15 12.73 -13.34
CA THR A 535 -0.99 12.38 -14.18
C THR A 535 -1.96 13.55 -14.15
N SER A 536 -2.48 13.97 -15.29
CA SER A 536 -3.48 15.05 -15.33
C SER A 536 -4.73 14.65 -14.54
N ALA A 537 -5.03 15.42 -13.50
CA ALA A 537 -6.16 15.19 -12.60
C ALA A 537 -6.86 16.53 -12.34
N PRO A 538 -7.76 16.97 -13.24
CA PRO A 538 -8.46 18.25 -13.12
C PRO A 538 -9.62 18.15 -12.12
N TYR A 539 -9.32 17.72 -10.90
CA TYR A 539 -10.23 17.56 -9.77
C TYR A 539 -9.42 17.64 -8.47
N ARG A 540 -10.10 17.80 -7.33
CA ARG A 540 -9.50 17.84 -6.00
C ARG A 540 -9.68 16.50 -5.29
N GLY A 541 -8.66 16.08 -4.56
CA GLY A 541 -8.58 14.77 -3.92
C GLY A 541 -7.97 13.71 -4.83
N ALA A 542 -7.80 12.51 -4.27
CA ALA A 542 -7.14 11.38 -4.93
C ALA A 542 -8.02 10.59 -5.91
N PHE A 543 -9.33 10.90 -5.97
CA PHE A 543 -10.31 10.09 -6.71
C PHE A 543 -11.14 10.95 -7.65
N ASN A 544 -11.31 10.48 -8.90
CA ASN A 544 -12.09 11.16 -9.93
C ASN A 544 -13.62 10.86 -9.86
N GLY A 545 -14.07 10.14 -8.83
CA GLY A 545 -15.45 9.70 -8.64
C GLY A 545 -15.80 8.33 -9.22
N THR A 546 -14.92 7.72 -10.03
CA THR A 546 -15.16 6.41 -10.68
C THR A 546 -14.04 5.40 -10.50
N ASP A 547 -12.80 5.89 -10.40
CA ASP A 547 -11.63 5.04 -10.20
C ASP A 547 -11.47 4.69 -8.72
N ASN A 548 -11.16 3.42 -8.45
CA ASN A 548 -10.77 2.93 -7.15
C ASN A 548 -9.46 2.14 -7.30
N TRP A 549 -8.37 2.88 -7.46
CA TRP A 549 -7.01 2.36 -7.59
C TRP A 549 -6.54 1.55 -6.36
N MET A 550 -7.26 1.59 -5.24
CA MET A 550 -6.99 0.75 -4.07
C MET A 550 -7.47 -0.70 -4.25
N SER A 551 -8.34 -0.96 -5.23
CA SER A 551 -9.03 -2.25 -5.36
C SER A 551 -8.07 -3.41 -5.62
N GLY A 552 -8.33 -4.53 -4.95
CA GLY A 552 -7.61 -5.79 -5.09
C GLY A 552 -6.41 -5.94 -4.15
N TRP A 553 -5.74 -4.85 -3.78
CA TRP A 553 -4.42 -4.94 -3.13
C TRP A 553 -4.36 -4.39 -1.71
N THR A 554 -5.22 -3.45 -1.34
CA THR A 554 -5.29 -2.92 0.04
C THR A 554 -6.02 -3.86 0.99
N ASN A 555 -5.76 -3.73 2.29
CA ASN A 555 -6.51 -4.39 3.36
C ASN A 555 -6.92 -3.40 4.45
N PHE A 556 -8.22 -3.31 4.75
CA PHE A 556 -8.76 -2.42 5.78
C PHE A 556 -9.22 -3.14 7.05
N ASP A 557 -9.02 -4.47 7.12
CA ASP A 557 -9.13 -5.27 8.35
C ASP A 557 -7.88 -6.15 8.59
N PRO A 558 -6.68 -5.54 8.64
CA PRO A 558 -5.45 -6.28 8.91
C PRO A 558 -5.42 -6.81 10.36
N GLN A 559 -6.28 -6.32 11.25
CA GLN A 559 -6.38 -6.83 12.63
C GLN A 559 -6.84 -8.29 12.64
N ASN A 560 -7.87 -8.63 11.84
CA ASN A 560 -8.46 -9.97 11.83
C ASN A 560 -7.92 -10.87 10.72
N THR A 561 -7.10 -10.34 9.81
CA THR A 561 -6.57 -11.12 8.68
C THR A 561 -5.59 -12.20 9.13
N ASN A 562 -5.80 -13.44 8.67
CA ASN A 562 -4.87 -14.54 8.91
C ASN A 562 -3.78 -14.58 7.83
N TYR A 563 -2.51 -14.50 8.26
CA TYR A 563 -1.32 -14.49 7.40
C TYR A 563 -0.42 -15.73 7.61
N ASN A 564 -0.96 -16.80 8.21
CA ASN A 564 -0.24 -18.05 8.49
C ASN A 564 -0.36 -19.07 7.35
#